data_AF-A0A1S3RDT7-F1
#
_entry.id   AF-A0A1S3RDT7-F1
#
_cell.length_a   1.000
_cell.length_b   1.000
_cell.length_c   1.000
_cell.angle_alpha   90.00
_cell.angle_beta   90.00
_cell.angle_gamma   90.00
#
_symmetry.space_group_name_H-M   'P 1'
#
loop_
_entity.id
_entity.type
_entity.pdbx_description
1 polymer ?
#
loop_
_entity_poly.entity_id
_entity_poly.type
_entity_poly.pdbx_seq_one_letter_code
_entity_poly.pdbx_strand_id
1 'polypeptide(L)'
;MDGDIIVFQKDDPENDSSELPTAKDYFRDLYHRVDVIFCDKTIHNDPGFVVTLSNRMNYFQVAKTVAQRLNTDPMLLQFFKSQGYRDGPGNPLRHNYEGTLRDLLQFFKPRQPKKLYYQQLKMKITDFENRRSFKSIWLNSQYREEEITLYPDKHGCVRDLLEECKKAVELSDKGSEKLR
;
A
#
# COMPACT_ATOMS: atom_id res chain seq x y z
N MET A 1 7.84 -39.40 25.28
CA MET A 1 9.25 -39.84 25.36
C MET A 1 9.94 -38.95 26.39
N ASP A 2 11.16 -39.27 26.85
CA ASP A 2 11.90 -38.33 27.69
C ASP A 2 12.11 -37.02 26.91
N GLY A 3 11.62 -35.90 27.46
CA GLY A 3 11.63 -34.60 26.80
C GLY A 3 10.28 -34.08 26.30
N ASP A 4 9.16 -34.78 26.56
CA ASP A 4 7.83 -34.25 26.27
C ASP A 4 7.53 -32.98 27.09
N ILE A 5 6.91 -31.98 26.44
CA ILE A 5 6.54 -30.71 27.08
C ILE A 5 5.01 -30.65 27.22
N ILE A 6 4.53 -30.43 28.45
CA ILE A 6 3.12 -30.17 28.75
C ILE A 6 2.94 -28.67 28.97
N VAL A 7 2.06 -28.07 28.19
CA VAL A 7 1.68 -26.66 28.33
C VAL A 7 0.26 -26.60 28.90
N PHE A 8 0.08 -25.84 29.97
CA PHE A 8 -1.20 -25.63 30.63
C PHE A 8 -1.41 -24.14 30.92
N GLN A 9 -2.67 -23.74 31.09
CA GLN A 9 -3.08 -22.39 31.46
C GLN A 9 -4.26 -22.47 32.42
N LYS A 10 -4.56 -21.37 33.13
CA LYS A 10 -5.78 -21.28 33.93
C LYS A 10 -7.01 -21.34 33.01
N ASP A 11 -8.02 -22.10 33.43
CA ASP A 11 -9.34 -22.09 32.81
C ASP A 11 -10.14 -20.91 33.39
N ASP A 12 -10.04 -19.76 32.73
CA ASP A 12 -10.54 -18.48 33.22
C ASP A 12 -11.30 -17.75 32.09
N PRO A 13 -12.55 -17.30 32.30
CA PRO A 13 -13.29 -16.52 31.31
C PRO A 13 -12.57 -15.24 30.87
N GLU A 14 -11.67 -14.67 31.67
CA GLU A 14 -10.88 -13.50 31.29
C GLU A 14 -9.97 -13.77 30.08
N ASN A 15 -9.63 -15.04 29.80
CA ASN A 15 -8.83 -15.41 28.64
C ASN A 15 -9.45 -14.97 27.30
N ASP A 16 -10.78 -14.91 27.20
CA ASP A 16 -11.49 -14.52 25.96
C ASP A 16 -11.28 -13.03 25.60
N SER A 17 -10.81 -12.21 26.55
CA SER A 17 -10.47 -10.81 26.31
C SER A 17 -9.06 -10.61 25.71
N SER A 18 -8.22 -11.66 25.74
CA SER A 18 -6.87 -11.65 25.15
C SER A 18 -6.93 -11.79 23.63
N GLU A 19 -5.99 -11.18 22.92
CA GLU A 19 -5.80 -11.41 21.48
C GLU A 19 -5.45 -12.88 21.17
N LEU A 20 -4.83 -13.56 22.14
CA LEU A 20 -4.42 -14.97 22.05
C LEU A 20 -4.94 -15.71 23.30
N PRO A 21 -6.22 -16.17 23.30
CA PRO A 21 -6.86 -16.74 24.48
C PRO A 21 -6.25 -18.05 24.97
N THR A 22 -5.62 -18.83 24.06
CA THR A 22 -5.05 -20.14 24.41
C THR A 22 -3.58 -20.25 24.05
N ALA A 23 -2.86 -21.15 24.75
CA ALA A 23 -1.50 -21.54 24.40
C ALA A 23 -1.41 -22.06 22.96
N LYS A 24 -2.46 -22.73 22.47
CA LYS A 24 -2.55 -23.18 21.08
C LYS A 24 -2.57 -22.00 20.11
N ASP A 25 -3.34 -20.95 20.41
CA ASP A 25 -3.37 -19.73 19.61
C ASP A 25 -2.03 -18.99 19.67
N TYR A 26 -1.41 -18.94 20.85
CA TYR A 26 -0.07 -18.37 21.05
C TYR A 26 0.99 -19.07 20.18
N PHE A 27 1.11 -20.40 20.24
CA PHE A 27 2.09 -21.12 19.43
C PHE A 27 1.77 -21.03 17.94
N ARG A 28 0.48 -20.94 17.57
CA ARG A 28 0.09 -20.68 16.19
C ARG A 28 0.56 -19.29 15.73
N ASP A 29 0.35 -18.24 16.52
CA ASP A 29 0.86 -16.91 16.21
C ASP A 29 2.38 -16.91 16.11
N LEU A 30 3.05 -17.44 17.13
CA LEU A 30 4.51 -17.53 17.20
C LEU A 30 5.12 -18.23 15.97
N TYR A 31 4.51 -19.33 15.52
CA TYR A 31 4.96 -20.05 14.33
C TYR A 31 4.84 -19.22 13.04
N HIS A 32 3.81 -18.38 12.94
CA HIS A 32 3.59 -17.53 11.76
C HIS A 32 4.22 -16.14 11.89
N ARG A 33 4.73 -15.76 13.07
CA ARG A 33 5.34 -14.46 13.32
C ARG A 33 6.53 -14.22 12.40
N VAL A 34 6.62 -13.01 11.88
CA VAL A 34 7.69 -12.58 10.98
C VAL A 34 7.95 -11.09 11.13
N ASP A 35 9.23 -10.72 11.25
CA ASP A 35 9.64 -9.33 11.20
C ASP A 35 9.92 -8.91 9.75
N VAL A 36 9.35 -7.77 9.35
CA VAL A 36 9.49 -7.21 8.01
C VAL A 36 9.89 -5.74 8.12
N ILE A 37 10.92 -5.35 7.37
CA ILE A 37 11.35 -3.96 7.25
C ILE A 37 10.48 -3.29 6.19
N PHE A 38 9.90 -2.13 6.51
CA PHE A 38 9.16 -1.30 5.57
C PHE A 38 9.94 -0.03 5.26
N CYS A 39 10.26 0.18 3.98
CA CYS A 39 10.96 1.36 3.49
C CYS A 39 10.06 2.20 2.57
N ASP A 40 10.09 3.52 2.72
CA ASP A 40 9.45 4.45 1.80
C ASP A 40 10.28 4.54 0.51
N LYS A 41 9.66 4.18 -0.61
CA LYS A 41 10.26 4.20 -1.95
C LYS A 41 10.68 5.61 -2.39
N THR A 42 10.01 6.65 -1.88
CA THR A 42 10.24 8.04 -2.27
C THR A 42 11.43 8.67 -1.55
N ILE A 43 11.86 8.07 -0.44
CA ILE A 43 12.98 8.54 0.37
C ILE A 43 14.24 7.76 -0.04
N HIS A 44 15.24 8.48 -0.54
CA HIS A 44 16.50 7.86 -0.94
C HIS A 44 17.25 7.30 0.28
N ASN A 45 17.71 6.05 0.18
CA ASN A 45 18.42 5.32 1.25
C ASN A 45 17.65 5.25 2.59
N ASP A 46 16.32 5.19 2.54
CA ASP A 46 15.52 4.99 3.75
C ASP A 46 15.90 3.68 4.48
N PRO A 47 16.38 3.74 5.73
CA PRO A 47 16.63 2.53 6.52
C PRO A 47 15.33 1.77 6.83
N GLY A 48 14.18 2.44 6.75
CA GLY A 48 12.88 1.87 7.06
C GLY A 48 12.69 1.60 8.55
N PHE A 49 11.62 0.88 8.86
CA PHE A 49 11.30 0.45 10.21
C PHE A 49 10.82 -1.01 10.23
N VAL A 50 11.08 -1.70 11.33
CA VAL A 50 10.67 -3.09 11.51
C VAL A 50 9.23 -3.13 12.03
N VAL A 51 8.42 -4.01 11.45
CA VAL A 51 7.09 -4.37 11.94
C VAL A 51 7.00 -5.88 12.10
N THR A 52 6.57 -6.30 13.29
CA THR A 52 6.24 -7.70 13.57
C THR A 52 4.84 -8.00 13.05
N LEU A 53 4.74 -8.95 12.12
CA LEU A 53 3.52 -9.34 11.43
C LEU A 53 3.33 -10.86 11.51
N SER A 54 2.23 -11.35 10.94
CA SER A 54 2.00 -12.79 10.75
C SER A 54 2.01 -13.14 9.26
N ASN A 55 2.68 -14.23 8.89
CA ASN A 55 2.73 -14.75 7.52
C ASN A 55 1.32 -15.03 6.93
N ARG A 56 0.30 -15.18 7.78
CA ARG A 56 -1.09 -15.39 7.37
C ARG A 56 -1.86 -14.11 7.06
N MET A 57 -1.29 -12.93 7.36
CA MET A 57 -1.98 -11.67 7.17
C MET A 57 -2.30 -11.45 5.69
N ASN A 58 -3.52 -11.01 5.41
CA ASN A 58 -3.91 -10.53 4.09
C ASN A 58 -3.45 -9.08 3.88
N TYR A 59 -3.68 -8.55 2.67
CA TYR A 59 -3.31 -7.18 2.31
C TYR A 59 -3.81 -6.14 3.33
N PHE A 60 -5.11 -6.19 3.68
CA PHE A 60 -5.73 -5.20 4.56
C PHE A 60 -5.15 -5.21 5.97
N GLN A 61 -4.86 -6.40 6.51
CA GLN A 61 -4.23 -6.54 7.83
C GLN A 61 -2.81 -5.96 7.84
N VAL A 62 -1.99 -6.24 6.82
CA VAL A 62 -0.65 -5.64 6.68
C VAL A 62 -0.76 -4.12 6.57
N ALA A 63 -1.63 -3.62 5.70
CA ALA A 63 -1.84 -2.19 5.50
C ALA A 63 -2.25 -1.49 6.80
N LYS A 64 -3.18 -2.09 7.57
CA LYS A 64 -3.62 -1.55 8.86
C LYS A 64 -2.48 -1.42 9.87
N THR A 65 -1.67 -2.46 10.05
CA THR A 65 -0.56 -2.44 11.02
C THR A 65 0.52 -1.43 10.63
N VAL A 66 0.87 -1.36 9.34
CA VAL A 66 1.86 -0.39 8.84
C VAL A 66 1.33 1.04 8.96
N ALA A 67 0.06 1.28 8.61
CA ALA A 67 -0.56 2.60 8.69
C ALA A 67 -0.68 3.10 10.13
N GLN A 68 -0.98 2.21 11.09
CA GLN A 68 -0.93 2.54 12.52
C GLN A 68 0.47 3.03 12.93
N ARG A 69 1.53 2.37 12.45
CA ARG A 69 2.91 2.76 12.74
C ARG A 69 3.28 4.12 12.13
N LEU A 70 2.69 4.45 10.98
CA LEU A 70 2.90 5.70 10.26
C LEU A 70 1.91 6.82 10.64
N ASN A 71 0.94 6.53 11.52
CA ASN A 71 -0.15 7.43 11.88
C ASN A 71 -0.91 7.98 10.64
N THR A 72 -1.25 7.10 9.71
CA THR A 72 -1.96 7.44 8.47
C THR A 72 -3.14 6.48 8.22
N ASP A 73 -3.96 6.79 7.21
CA ASP A 73 -5.03 5.90 6.75
C ASP A 73 -4.43 4.76 5.89
N PRO A 74 -4.76 3.48 6.14
CA PRO A 74 -4.31 2.35 5.31
C PRO A 74 -4.60 2.51 3.81
N MET A 75 -5.67 3.22 3.46
CA MET A 75 -6.06 3.49 2.07
C MET A 75 -5.17 4.54 1.40
N LEU A 76 -4.32 5.25 2.15
CA LEU A 76 -3.33 6.19 1.63
C LEU A 76 -1.95 5.55 1.46
N LEU A 77 -1.85 4.22 1.50
CA LEU A 77 -0.60 3.51 1.28
C LEU A 77 -0.66 2.65 0.02
N GLN A 78 0.40 2.71 -0.80
CA GLN A 78 0.63 1.74 -1.87
C GLN A 78 1.88 0.92 -1.57
N PHE A 79 1.73 -0.40 -1.56
CA PHE A 79 2.83 -1.35 -1.36
C PHE A 79 3.41 -1.82 -2.68
N PHE A 80 4.62 -2.36 -2.65
CA PHE A 80 5.31 -2.93 -3.80
C PHE A 80 5.77 -4.35 -3.50
N LYS A 81 5.67 -5.23 -4.50
CA LYS A 81 6.21 -6.59 -4.43
C LYS A 81 7.74 -6.56 -4.35
N SER A 82 8.33 -7.62 -3.79
CA SER A 82 9.77 -7.84 -3.86
C SER A 82 10.22 -8.18 -5.30
N GLN A 83 11.43 -7.77 -5.69
CA GLN A 83 12.07 -8.18 -6.94
C GLN A 83 12.89 -9.50 -6.81
N GLY A 84 12.77 -10.19 -5.67
CA GLY A 84 13.51 -11.43 -5.39
C GLY A 84 14.98 -11.14 -5.10
N TYR A 85 15.85 -11.29 -6.11
CA TYR A 85 17.30 -11.18 -5.94
C TYR A 85 17.83 -9.74 -5.94
N ARG A 86 17.13 -8.81 -6.59
CA ARG A 86 17.51 -7.40 -6.61
C ARG A 86 16.91 -6.68 -5.42
N ASP A 87 17.71 -5.79 -4.83
CA ASP A 87 17.19 -4.87 -3.83
C ASP A 87 16.40 -3.75 -4.49
N GLY A 88 15.32 -3.31 -3.83
CA GLY A 88 14.45 -2.25 -4.31
C GLY A 88 12.99 -2.67 -4.57
N PRO A 89 12.12 -1.66 -4.79
CA PRO A 89 10.69 -1.86 -5.00
C PRO A 89 10.40 -2.52 -6.35
N GLY A 90 9.65 -3.62 -6.36
CA GLY A 90 9.14 -4.23 -7.58
C GLY A 90 7.86 -3.57 -8.08
N ASN A 91 6.98 -4.37 -8.66
CA ASN A 91 5.71 -3.89 -9.19
C ASN A 91 4.75 -3.45 -8.06
N PRO A 92 3.93 -2.41 -8.28
CA PRO A 92 2.87 -2.03 -7.36
C PRO A 92 1.97 -3.22 -7.02
N LEU A 93 1.66 -3.37 -5.74
CA LEU A 93 0.72 -4.36 -5.25
C LEU A 93 -0.68 -3.77 -5.25
N ARG A 94 -1.61 -4.43 -5.96
CA ARG A 94 -3.01 -3.98 -6.03
C ARG A 94 -3.67 -4.03 -4.65
N HIS A 95 -4.53 -3.07 -4.37
CA HIS A 95 -5.29 -3.02 -3.10
C HIS A 95 -6.19 -4.25 -2.86
N ASN A 96 -6.64 -4.91 -3.94
CA ASN A 96 -7.47 -6.11 -3.90
C ASN A 96 -6.65 -7.42 -3.99
N TYR A 97 -5.38 -7.40 -3.57
CA TYR A 97 -4.54 -8.59 -3.58
C TYR A 97 -5.11 -9.69 -2.66
N GLU A 98 -5.43 -10.84 -3.25
CA GLU A 98 -6.06 -11.98 -2.56
C GLU A 98 -5.06 -12.91 -1.84
N GLY A 99 -3.75 -12.69 -2.01
CA GLY A 99 -2.72 -13.49 -1.35
C GLY A 99 -2.40 -13.04 0.07
N THR A 100 -1.43 -13.73 0.67
CA THR A 100 -0.96 -13.51 2.04
C THR A 100 0.42 -12.86 2.09
N LEU A 101 0.81 -12.40 3.27
CA LEU A 101 2.17 -11.91 3.51
C LEU A 101 3.23 -12.97 3.20
N ARG A 102 2.95 -14.26 3.47
CA ARG A 102 3.85 -15.36 3.11
C ARG A 102 4.18 -15.36 1.63
N ASP A 103 3.18 -15.15 0.77
CA ASP A 103 3.33 -15.16 -0.68
C ASP A 103 4.18 -13.98 -1.17
N LEU A 104 4.09 -12.83 -0.50
CA LEU A 104 4.93 -11.65 -0.78
C LEU A 104 6.39 -11.86 -0.36
N LEU A 105 6.61 -12.67 0.68
CA LEU A 105 7.93 -12.91 1.27
C LEU A 105 8.60 -14.21 0.80
N GLN A 106 7.98 -14.98 -0.10
CA GLN A 106 8.47 -16.30 -0.51
C GLN A 106 9.83 -16.27 -1.21
N PHE A 107 10.21 -15.13 -1.78
CA PHE A 107 11.45 -15.00 -2.56
C PHE A 107 12.68 -14.62 -1.71
N PHE A 108 12.51 -14.41 -0.40
CA PHE A 108 13.61 -14.11 0.51
C PHE A 108 14.32 -15.39 0.96
N LYS A 109 15.66 -15.39 0.92
CA LYS A 109 16.44 -16.50 1.47
C LYS A 109 16.35 -16.52 3.01
N PRO A 110 16.57 -17.68 3.67
CA PRO A 110 16.38 -17.82 5.13
C PRO A 110 17.15 -16.82 6.00
N ARG A 111 18.34 -16.38 5.57
CA ARG A 111 19.17 -15.40 6.30
C ARG A 111 19.04 -13.96 5.80
N GLN A 112 18.25 -13.75 4.75
CA GLN A 112 18.07 -12.43 4.16
C GLN A 112 17.04 -11.65 4.96
N PRO A 113 17.32 -10.38 5.31
CA PRO A 113 16.32 -9.52 5.94
C PRO A 113 15.13 -9.36 5.00
N LYS A 114 13.93 -9.59 5.54
CA LYS A 114 12.69 -9.45 4.78
C LYS A 114 12.33 -7.98 4.72
N LYS A 115 12.23 -7.43 3.51
CA LYS A 115 11.99 -6.01 3.28
C LYS A 115 10.90 -5.80 2.24
N LEU A 116 9.95 -4.93 2.53
CA LEU A 116 8.93 -4.47 1.58
C LEU A 116 9.00 -2.96 1.46
N TYR A 117 8.59 -2.47 0.29
CA TYR A 117 8.55 -1.04 0.01
C TYR A 117 7.11 -0.55 -0.02
N TYR A 118 6.92 0.70 0.38
CA TYR A 118 5.65 1.41 0.27
C TYR A 118 5.87 2.84 -0.23
N GLN A 119 4.79 3.53 -0.54
CA GLN A 119 4.76 4.99 -0.69
C GLN A 119 3.46 5.51 -0.09
N GLN A 120 3.51 6.72 0.46
CA GLN A 120 2.31 7.43 0.90
C GLN A 120 1.65 8.15 -0.29
N LEU A 121 0.33 8.04 -0.38
CA LEU A 121 -0.50 8.63 -1.41
C LEU A 121 -1.19 9.88 -0.87
N LYS A 122 -1.49 10.83 -1.77
CA LYS A 122 -2.30 12.01 -1.46
C LYS A 122 -3.81 11.77 -1.60
N MET A 123 -4.21 10.55 -1.96
CA MET A 123 -5.59 10.12 -2.19
C MET A 123 -5.71 8.62 -1.98
N LYS A 124 -6.95 8.11 -1.90
CA LYS A 124 -7.19 6.68 -1.68
C LYS A 124 -6.61 5.84 -2.81
N ILE A 125 -6.06 4.69 -2.46
CA ILE A 125 -5.44 3.74 -3.40
C ILE A 125 -6.41 3.25 -4.47
N THR A 126 -7.69 3.10 -4.13
CA THR A 126 -8.74 2.72 -5.09
C THR A 126 -8.86 3.73 -6.22
N ASP A 127 -8.87 5.02 -5.87
CA ASP A 127 -9.00 6.11 -6.82
C ASP A 127 -7.68 6.26 -7.61
N PHE A 128 -6.55 6.13 -6.92
CA PHE A 128 -5.22 6.18 -7.51
C PHE A 128 -5.02 5.08 -8.58
N GLU A 129 -5.46 3.84 -8.33
CA GLU A 129 -5.39 2.73 -9.29
C GLU A 129 -6.38 2.84 -10.46
N ASN A 130 -7.41 3.67 -10.31
CA ASN A 130 -8.38 3.95 -11.37
C ASN A 130 -8.00 5.15 -12.23
N ARG A 131 -7.08 6.00 -11.78
CA ARG A 131 -6.58 7.13 -12.57
C ARG A 131 -5.71 6.67 -13.74
N ARG A 132 -5.90 7.30 -14.89
CA ARG A 132 -5.09 7.10 -16.09
C ARG A 132 -4.32 8.37 -16.40
N SER A 133 -3.00 8.24 -16.57
CA SER A 133 -2.19 9.34 -17.11
C SER A 133 -2.60 9.62 -18.55
N PHE A 134 -3.11 10.82 -18.80
CA PHE A 134 -3.56 11.27 -20.11
C PHE A 134 -2.75 12.51 -20.50
N LYS A 135 -1.80 12.34 -21.42
CA LYS A 135 -0.98 13.43 -21.96
C LYS A 135 -1.74 14.15 -23.06
N SER A 136 -1.72 15.48 -23.04
CA SER A 136 -2.44 16.33 -23.99
C SER A 136 -1.71 17.65 -24.18
N ILE A 137 -2.19 18.44 -25.12
CA ILE A 137 -1.72 19.80 -25.36
C ILE A 137 -2.83 20.76 -24.90
N TRP A 138 -2.47 21.66 -23.99
CA TRP A 138 -3.28 22.80 -23.61
C TRP A 138 -2.96 23.97 -24.54
N LEU A 139 -3.98 24.55 -25.16
CA LEU A 139 -3.84 25.78 -25.94
C LEU A 139 -4.32 26.94 -25.06
N ASN A 140 -3.37 27.76 -24.59
CA ASN A 140 -3.67 28.85 -23.66
C ASN A 140 -4.30 30.08 -24.36
N SER A 141 -4.68 31.09 -23.57
CA SER A 141 -5.30 32.32 -24.09
C SER A 141 -4.41 33.16 -25.01
N GLN A 142 -3.10 32.92 -24.98
CA GLN A 142 -2.08 33.56 -25.82
C GLN A 142 -1.79 32.75 -27.09
N TYR A 143 -2.60 31.73 -27.41
CA TYR A 143 -2.40 30.81 -28.53
C TYR A 143 -1.05 30.09 -28.50
N ARG A 144 -0.55 29.79 -27.30
CA ARG A 144 0.64 28.95 -27.10
C ARG A 144 0.23 27.56 -26.65
N GLU A 145 0.94 26.57 -27.18
CA GLU A 145 0.79 25.17 -26.84
C GLU A 145 1.65 24.82 -25.63
N GLU A 146 1.04 24.18 -24.65
CA GLU A 146 1.68 23.71 -23.43
C GLU A 146 1.37 22.23 -23.22
N GLU A 147 2.37 21.40 -22.97
CA GLU A 147 2.12 20.00 -22.63
C GLU A 147 1.50 19.88 -21.24
N ILE A 148 0.36 19.20 -21.15
CA ILE A 148 -0.34 18.94 -19.89
C ILE A 148 -0.56 17.45 -19.68
N THR A 149 -0.39 16.97 -18.45
CA THR A 149 -0.73 15.60 -18.08
C THR A 149 -1.86 15.62 -17.07
N LEU A 150 -2.99 15.04 -17.46
CA LEU A 150 -4.21 14.94 -16.66
C LEU A 150 -4.38 13.51 -16.14
N TYR A 151 -5.18 13.36 -15.08
CA TYR A 151 -5.38 12.08 -14.41
C TYR A 151 -6.87 11.77 -14.18
N PRO A 152 -7.69 11.69 -15.24
CA PRO A 152 -9.09 11.27 -15.11
C PRO A 152 -9.20 9.79 -14.73
N ASP A 153 -10.40 9.38 -14.31
CA ASP A 153 -10.74 7.97 -14.16
C ASP A 153 -10.68 7.23 -15.51
N LYS A 154 -10.10 6.04 -15.54
CA LYS A 154 -9.95 5.20 -16.75
C LYS A 154 -11.29 4.76 -17.36
N HIS A 155 -12.36 4.77 -16.58
CA HIS A 155 -13.73 4.47 -17.00
C HIS A 155 -14.58 5.73 -17.22
N GLY A 156 -13.98 6.92 -17.05
CA GLY A 156 -14.64 8.20 -17.29
C GLY A 156 -14.87 8.51 -18.76
N CYS A 157 -15.43 9.68 -19.02
CA CYS A 157 -15.75 10.20 -20.34
C CYS A 157 -14.98 11.50 -20.63
N VAL A 158 -15.15 12.04 -21.85
CA VAL A 158 -14.49 13.29 -22.27
C VAL A 158 -14.84 14.46 -21.33
N ARG A 159 -16.05 14.49 -20.78
CA ARG A 159 -16.46 15.54 -19.82
C ARG A 159 -15.54 15.58 -18.59
N ASP A 160 -15.22 14.41 -18.05
CA ASP A 160 -14.36 14.31 -16.85
C ASP A 160 -12.95 14.79 -17.15
N LEU A 161 -12.42 14.48 -18.35
CA LEU A 161 -11.13 14.99 -18.82
C LEU A 161 -11.14 16.53 -18.93
N LEU A 162 -12.21 17.10 -19.48
CA LEU A 162 -12.35 18.56 -19.61
C LEU A 162 -12.47 19.23 -18.24
N GLU A 163 -13.18 18.63 -17.28
CA GLU A 163 -13.24 19.14 -15.91
C GLU A 163 -11.89 19.07 -15.19
N GLU A 164 -11.14 17.97 -15.35
CA GLU A 164 -9.77 17.86 -14.82
C GLU A 164 -8.84 18.90 -15.46
N CYS A 165 -8.97 19.15 -16.76
CA CYS A 165 -8.23 20.21 -17.45
C CYS A 165 -8.56 21.58 -16.86
N LYS A 166 -9.85 21.89 -16.67
CA LYS A 166 -10.31 23.17 -16.11
C LYS A 166 -9.79 23.43 -14.70
N LYS A 167 -9.57 22.38 -13.89
CA LYS A 167 -8.95 22.51 -12.54
C LYS A 167 -7.45 22.77 -12.58
N ALA A 168 -6.78 22.40 -13.68
CA ALA A 168 -5.33 22.44 -13.81
C ALA A 168 -4.79 23.68 -14.53
N VAL A 169 -5.66 24.47 -15.18
CA VAL A 169 -5.27 25.63 -15.99
C VAL A 169 -5.99 26.89 -15.57
N GLU A 170 -5.36 28.04 -15.79
CA GLU A 170 -6.02 29.34 -15.68
C GLU A 170 -6.75 29.67 -16.99
N LEU A 171 -8.03 30.05 -16.86
CA LEU A 171 -8.86 30.48 -17.98
C LEU A 171 -8.81 32.01 -18.11
N SER A 172 -9.02 32.50 -19.33
CA SER A 172 -9.14 33.94 -19.57
C SER A 172 -10.39 34.52 -18.89
N ASP A 173 -10.25 35.67 -18.22
CA ASP A 173 -11.35 36.39 -17.55
C ASP A 173 -12.52 36.77 -18.49
N LYS A 174 -12.26 36.85 -19.79
CA LYS A 174 -13.27 37.13 -20.83
C LYS A 174 -13.66 35.90 -21.66
N GLY A 175 -13.17 34.72 -21.26
CA GLY A 175 -13.46 33.45 -21.93
C GLY A 175 -14.86 32.93 -21.63
N SER A 176 -15.31 31.95 -22.42
CA SER A 176 -16.59 31.27 -22.18
C SER A 176 -16.56 30.28 -21.01
N GLU A 177 -15.36 30.01 -20.48
CA GLU A 177 -15.04 28.95 -19.53
C GLU A 177 -15.51 27.53 -19.91
N LYS A 178 -15.78 27.31 -21.20
CA LYS A 178 -16.18 26.00 -21.75
C LYS A 178 -15.03 25.44 -22.58
N LEU A 179 -14.57 24.26 -22.19
CA LEU A 179 -13.54 23.50 -22.91
C LEU A 179 -14.18 22.53 -23.91
N ARG A 180 -13.40 22.07 -24.89
CA ARG A 180 -13.80 21.13 -25.95
C ARG A 180 -12.67 20.17 -26.29
#